data_AF-A0A174BU68-F1
#
_entry.id   AF-A0A174BU68-F1
#
_cell.length_a   1.000
_cell.length_b   1.000
_cell.length_c   1.000
_cell.angle_alpha   90.00
_cell.angle_beta   90.00
_cell.angle_gamma   90.00
#
_symmetry.space_group_name_H-M   'P 1'
#
loop_
_entity.id
_entity.type
_entity.pdbx_description
1 polymer ?
#
loop_
_entity_poly.entity_id
_entity_poly.type
_entity_poly.pdbx_seq_one_letter_code
_entity_poly.pdbx_strand_id
1 'polypeptide(L)' 'MSIYVLKEYVEECIKNGIEPTFEGLNIYYKSKEINYNK' A
#
# COMPACT_ATOMS: atom_id res chain seq x y z
N MET A 1 9.36 -1.16 -5.99
CA MET A 1 8.50 -0.41 -5.04
C MET A 1 9.28 0.79 -4.53
N SER A 2 8.77 2.02 -4.70
CA SER A 2 9.45 3.23 -4.20
C SER A 2 9.13 3.47 -2.72
N ILE A 3 10.00 4.21 -2.02
CA ILE A 3 9.77 4.63 -0.62
C ILE A 3 8.43 5.38 -0.45
N TYR A 4 7.95 6.05 -1.50
CA TYR A 4 6.70 6.80 -1.50
C TYR A 4 5.47 5.88 -1.40
N VAL A 5 5.48 4.73 -2.07
CA VAL A 5 4.39 3.75 -1.98
C VAL A 5 4.31 3.14 -0.58
N LEU A 6 5.48 2.88 0.03
CA LEU A 6 5.55 2.39 1.40
C LEU A 6 4.95 3.40 2.38
N LYS A 7 5.31 4.68 2.22
CA LYS A 7 4.78 5.77 3.04
C LYS A 7 3.27 5.91 2.89
N GLU A 8 2.75 5.91 1.66
CA GLU A 8 1.32 6.03 1.38
C GLU A 8 0.52 4.88 2.02
N TYR A 9 1.00 3.64 1.84
CA TYR A 9 0.40 2.46 2.45
C TYR A 9 0.37 2.54 3.99
N VAL A 10 1.49 2.90 4.62
CA VAL A 10 1.58 2.99 6.09
C VAL A 10 0.66 4.09 6.63
N GLU A 11 0.59 5.25 5.97
CA GLU A 11 -0.32 6.33 6.37
C GLU A 11 -1.79 5.90 6.29
N GLU A 12 -2.17 5.12 5.27
CA GLU A 12 -3.52 4.57 5.13
C GLU A 12 -3.84 3.53 6.20
N CYS A 13 -2.89 2.64 6.52
CA CYS A 13 -3.01 1.69 7.62
C CYS A 13 -3.26 2.40 8.96
N ILE A 14 -2.45 3.41 9.27
CA ILE A 14 -2.56 4.19 10.53
C ILE A 14 -3.92 4.89 10.62
N LYS A 15 -4.39 5.53 9.54
CA LYS A 15 -5.70 6.21 9.51
C LYS A 15 -6.87 5.26 9.78
N ASN A 16 -6.75 4.02 9.33
CA ASN A 16 -7.78 3.00 9.50
C ASN A 16 -7.62 2.18 10.79
N GLY A 17 -6.60 2.45 11.60
CA GLY A 17 -6.29 1.66 12.80
C GLY A 17 -5.86 0.22 12.49
N ILE A 18 -5.33 -0.01 11.29
CA ILE A 18 -4.87 -1.32 10.82
C ILE A 18 -3.36 -1.39 10.99
N GLU A 19 -2.86 -2.54 11.47
CA GLU A 19 -1.42 -2.79 11.52
C GLU A 19 -0.87 -3.01 10.10
N PRO A 20 0.14 -2.24 9.65
CA PRO A 20 0.74 -2.45 8.35
C PRO A 20 1.56 -3.75 8.33
N THR A 21 1.30 -4.60 7.34
CA THR A 21 2.00 -5.89 7.16
C THR A 21 2.65 -5.96 5.78
N PHE A 22 3.70 -6.78 5.64
CA PHE A 22 4.33 -7.00 4.33
C PHE A 22 3.37 -7.64 3.31
N GLU A 23 2.45 -8.50 3.76
CA GLU A 23 1.42 -9.09 2.91
C GLU A 23 0.41 -8.04 2.44
N GLY A 24 -0.06 -7.18 3.35
CA GLY A 24 -0.93 -6.07 3.02
C GLY A 24 -0.28 -5.08 2.05
N LEU A 25 1.01 -4.79 2.23
CA LEU A 25 1.79 -3.96 1.30
C LEU A 25 1.87 -4.59 -0.09
N ASN A 26 2.08 -5.91 -0.19
CA ASN A 26 2.14 -6.61 -1.46
C ASN A 26 0.78 -6.57 -2.20
N ILE A 27 -0.32 -6.70 -1.46
CA ILE A 27 -1.68 -6.58 -2.01
C ILE A 27 -1.94 -5.14 -2.47
N TYR A 28 -1.60 -4.14 -1.65
CA TYR A 28 -1.74 -2.72 -1.95
C TYR A 28 -0.96 -2.31 -3.21
N TYR A 29 0.27 -2.81 -3.33
CA TYR A 29 1.11 -2.58 -4.50
C TYR A 29 0.49 -3.18 -5.77
N LYS A 30 0.05 -4.45 -5.70
CA LYS A 30 -0.59 -5.11 -6.85
C LYS A 30 -1.89 -4.43 -7.28
N SER A 31 -2.69 -3.94 -6.33
CA SER A 31 -3.95 -3.24 -6.65
C SER A 31 -3.68 -1.87 -7.31
N LYS A 32 -2.62 -1.17 -6.90
CA LYS A 32 -2.17 0.09 -7.51
C LYS A 32 -1.58 -0.13 -8.92
N GLU A 33 -0.79 -1.18 -9.14
CA GLU A 33 -0.27 -1.52 -10.49
C GLU A 33 -1.39 -1.87 -11.47
N ILE A 34 -2.45 -2.55 -11.02
CA ILE A 34 -3.62 -2.85 -11.86
C ILE A 34 -4.38 -1.57 -12.24
N ASN A 35 -4.49 -0.60 -11.33
CA ASN A 35 -5.17 0.67 -11.61
C ASN A 35 -4.33 1.67 -12.43
N TYR A 36 -3.01 1.53 -12.48
CA TYR A 36 -2.13 2.41 -13.26
C TYR A 36 -2.02 2.01 -14.74
N ASN A 37 -2.36 0.76 -15.07
CA ASN A 37 -2.29 0.20 -16.43
C ASN A 37 -3.64 0.20 -17.16
N LYS A 38 -4.61 1.03 -16.72
CA LYS A 38 -5.95 1.14 -17.29
C LYS A 38 -6.22 2.58 -17.69
#